data_AF-A0A4Y8VP58-F1
#
_entry.id   AF-A0A4Y8VP58-F1
#
_cell.length_a   1.000
_cell.length_b   1.000
_cell.length_c   1.000
_cell.angle_alpha   90.00
_cell.angle_beta   90.00
_cell.angle_gamma   90.00
#
_symmetry.space_group_name_H-M   'P 1'
#
loop_
_entity.id
_entity.type
_entity.pdbx_description
1 polymer ?
#
loop_
_entity_poly.entity_id
_entity_poly.type
_entity_poly.pdbx_seq_one_letter_code
_entity_poly.pdbx_strand_id
1 'polypeptide(L)'
;MDYPKSVPGIGLVNGKFVNEDVVGGLPGSLIPATWGNGITDELLNVVKSAGLEPSENDATQLLLAIRKISQSGEDKHAADIGAANLYMANYVPAISALKDGLTLRFTAGNANTGASTFAPNGLLPKPLLSLALSALRPAEIVGGSMCSVMYSAARDSWLLVYASGGNATSGRLLNVKTFTASGVYVPTAGMKNVLVKVVGGGGGSAGVSPATSTQYGVSGGGASGSYAEAWLDAKTIGISQVITVGISGAAGAIASSGASGGTSSFGSLVSAPGGGASPWIDLVSPGGNGLYFGGTPGAVASGGNIVNCAGTSGAPGISVAGPTLAGHGASSPLGAGGTGNSFGGPTSVGTGYGAGGGGVANAPNQPGRSGSAGAPGVVIIYEYA
;
A
#
# COMPACT_ATOMS: atom_id res chain seq x y z
N MET A 1 -18.82 -32.64 -39.74
CA MET A 1 -18.34 -33.56 -40.76
C MET A 1 -18.28 -34.97 -40.18
N ASP A 2 -18.91 -35.90 -40.89
CA ASP A 2 -18.91 -37.34 -40.67
C ASP A 2 -18.94 -38.02 -42.06
N TYR A 3 -18.82 -39.33 -42.13
CA TYR A 3 -19.01 -40.09 -43.37
C TYR A 3 -20.36 -39.76 -44.02
N PRO A 4 -20.45 -39.72 -45.37
CA PRO A 4 -21.66 -39.30 -46.11
C PRO A 4 -22.71 -40.42 -46.14
N LYS A 5 -23.32 -40.71 -44.99
CA LYS A 5 -24.28 -41.81 -44.80
C LYS A 5 -25.63 -41.50 -45.47
N SER A 6 -25.97 -40.23 -45.61
CA SER A 6 -27.21 -39.77 -46.27
C SER A 6 -27.16 -39.73 -47.79
N VAL A 7 -25.99 -39.89 -48.43
CA VAL A 7 -25.86 -39.82 -49.89
C VAL A 7 -26.19 -41.19 -50.51
N PRO A 8 -27.28 -41.33 -51.31
CA PRO A 8 -27.63 -42.60 -51.92
C PRO A 8 -26.58 -43.06 -52.94
N GLY A 9 -26.33 -44.36 -53.02
CA GLY A 9 -25.47 -44.95 -54.06
C GLY A 9 -23.97 -44.73 -53.87
N ILE A 10 -23.53 -44.19 -52.73
CA ILE A 10 -22.10 -43.94 -52.46
C ILE A 10 -21.30 -45.22 -52.11
N GLY A 11 -22.00 -46.33 -51.85
CA GLY A 11 -21.39 -47.64 -51.62
C GLY A 11 -20.66 -47.79 -50.28
N LEU A 12 -21.18 -47.20 -49.19
CA LEU A 12 -20.61 -47.44 -47.85
C LEU A 12 -21.03 -48.81 -47.31
N VAL A 13 -20.12 -49.50 -46.64
CA VAL A 13 -20.43 -50.70 -45.83
C VAL A 13 -20.04 -50.39 -44.38
N ASN A 14 -20.97 -50.64 -43.46
CA ASN A 14 -20.82 -50.29 -42.03
C ASN A 14 -20.44 -48.81 -41.79
N GLY A 15 -20.88 -47.91 -42.68
CA GLY A 15 -20.60 -46.48 -42.58
C GLY A 15 -19.19 -46.06 -43.01
N LYS A 16 -18.41 -46.92 -43.68
CA LYS A 16 -17.09 -46.61 -44.24
C LYS A 16 -17.02 -46.91 -45.74
N PHE A 17 -16.08 -46.28 -46.43
CA PHE A 17 -15.80 -46.55 -47.83
C PHE A 17 -15.18 -47.96 -48.00
N VAL A 18 -15.57 -48.69 -49.02
CA VAL A 18 -15.06 -50.02 -49.38
C VAL A 18 -14.66 -50.08 -50.85
N ASN A 19 -13.65 -50.90 -51.17
CA ASN A 19 -13.27 -51.13 -52.57
C ASN A 19 -14.26 -52.11 -53.21
N GLU A 20 -14.33 -52.08 -54.54
CA GLU A 20 -15.14 -53.03 -55.30
C GLU A 20 -14.64 -54.46 -55.10
N ASP A 21 -15.56 -55.39 -54.89
CA ASP A 21 -15.29 -56.83 -54.90
C ASP A 21 -15.91 -57.46 -56.15
N VAL A 22 -15.07 -57.58 -57.17
CA VAL A 22 -15.42 -58.13 -58.49
C VAL A 22 -15.74 -59.62 -58.42
N VAL A 23 -15.26 -60.34 -57.40
CA VAL A 23 -15.45 -61.79 -57.24
C VAL A 23 -16.75 -62.10 -56.51
N GLY A 24 -17.10 -61.30 -55.51
CA GLY A 24 -18.36 -61.40 -54.75
C GLY A 24 -19.55 -60.64 -55.35
N GLY A 25 -19.34 -59.83 -56.39
CA GLY A 25 -20.38 -59.03 -57.04
C GLY A 25 -20.86 -57.85 -56.20
N LEU A 26 -20.02 -57.33 -55.30
CA LEU A 26 -20.35 -56.19 -54.43
C LEU A 26 -19.79 -54.89 -55.04
N PRO A 27 -20.65 -53.91 -55.35
CA PRO A 27 -20.21 -52.61 -55.85
C PRO A 27 -19.35 -51.88 -54.81
N GLY A 28 -18.22 -51.33 -55.26
CA GLY A 28 -17.35 -50.50 -54.43
C GLY A 28 -17.89 -49.09 -54.20
N SER A 29 -17.28 -48.37 -53.26
CA SER A 29 -17.51 -46.94 -53.08
C SER A 29 -17.03 -46.11 -54.27
N LEU A 30 -17.60 -44.91 -54.42
CA LEU A 30 -17.24 -43.98 -55.49
C LEU A 30 -15.78 -43.46 -55.44
N ILE A 31 -15.12 -43.62 -54.29
CA ILE A 31 -13.73 -43.23 -54.07
C ILE A 31 -12.95 -44.39 -53.45
N PRO A 32 -11.62 -44.46 -53.63
CA PRO A 32 -10.80 -45.51 -53.04
C PRO A 32 -10.95 -45.56 -51.50
N ALA A 33 -11.22 -46.75 -50.96
CA ALA A 33 -11.52 -46.93 -49.55
C ALA A 33 -10.41 -46.42 -48.63
N THR A 34 -9.15 -46.70 -48.98
CA THR A 34 -7.98 -46.29 -48.19
C THR A 34 -7.90 -44.77 -48.05
N TRP A 35 -8.10 -44.04 -49.15
CA TRP A 35 -8.01 -42.59 -49.16
C TRP A 35 -9.23 -41.96 -48.46
N GLY A 36 -10.44 -42.39 -48.82
CA GLY A 36 -11.68 -41.84 -48.26
C GLY A 36 -11.79 -42.05 -46.76
N ASN A 37 -11.45 -43.25 -46.26
CA ASN A 37 -11.46 -43.53 -44.82
C ASN A 37 -10.34 -42.77 -44.10
N GLY A 38 -9.13 -42.71 -44.67
CA GLY A 38 -7.98 -42.04 -44.04
C GLY A 38 -8.24 -40.56 -43.74
N ILE A 39 -8.67 -39.80 -44.75
CA ILE A 39 -8.95 -38.36 -44.58
C ILE A 39 -10.16 -38.13 -43.66
N THR A 40 -11.22 -38.93 -43.81
CA THR A 40 -12.44 -38.76 -42.99
C THR A 40 -12.16 -39.07 -41.52
N ASP A 41 -11.43 -40.16 -41.23
CA ASP A 41 -11.03 -40.53 -39.87
C ASP A 41 -10.08 -39.49 -39.24
N GLU A 42 -9.11 -38.96 -39.99
CA GLU A 42 -8.16 -37.95 -39.47
C GLU A 42 -8.89 -36.68 -39.00
N LEU A 43 -9.80 -36.17 -39.81
CA LEU A 43 -10.55 -34.98 -39.49
C LEU A 43 -11.63 -35.24 -38.43
N LEU A 44 -12.24 -36.44 -38.41
CA LEU A 44 -13.12 -36.89 -37.32
C LEU A 44 -12.40 -36.91 -35.98
N ASN A 45 -11.15 -37.34 -35.94
CA ASN A 45 -10.34 -37.34 -34.72
C ASN A 45 -10.14 -35.92 -34.17
N VAL A 46 -9.91 -34.92 -35.04
CA VAL A 46 -9.83 -33.51 -34.63
C VAL A 46 -11.16 -33.03 -34.05
N VAL A 47 -12.29 -33.31 -34.70
CA VAL A 47 -13.63 -32.93 -34.24
C VAL A 47 -13.95 -33.55 -32.87
N LYS A 48 -13.67 -34.85 -32.71
CA LYS A 48 -13.88 -35.57 -31.44
C LYS A 48 -12.97 -35.06 -30.32
N SER A 49 -11.71 -34.72 -30.64
CA SER A 49 -10.78 -34.16 -29.64
C SER A 49 -11.26 -32.83 -29.06
N ALA A 50 -12.06 -32.06 -29.82
CA ALA A 50 -12.70 -30.83 -29.36
C ALA A 50 -14.02 -31.08 -28.59
N GLY A 51 -14.37 -32.34 -28.29
CA GLY A 51 -15.62 -32.72 -27.63
C GLY A 51 -16.86 -32.41 -28.46
N LEU A 52 -16.76 -32.45 -29.79
CA LEU A 52 -17.88 -32.27 -30.70
C LEU A 52 -18.35 -33.64 -31.23
N GLU A 53 -19.66 -33.83 -31.27
CA GLU A 53 -20.27 -35.00 -31.91
C GLU A 53 -20.24 -34.83 -33.44
N PRO A 54 -19.62 -35.75 -34.20
CA PRO A 54 -19.60 -35.67 -35.65
C PRO A 54 -20.98 -35.64 -36.29
N SER A 55 -21.16 -34.77 -37.28
CA SER A 55 -22.40 -34.63 -38.06
C SER A 55 -22.09 -34.48 -39.54
N GLU A 56 -22.70 -35.31 -40.38
CA GLU A 56 -22.57 -35.21 -41.85
C GLU A 56 -23.19 -33.91 -42.41
N ASN A 57 -24.15 -33.32 -41.69
CA ASN A 57 -24.87 -32.12 -42.12
C ASN A 57 -24.18 -30.80 -41.72
N ASP A 58 -23.06 -30.86 -41.02
CA ASP A 58 -22.34 -29.68 -40.55
C ASP A 58 -20.90 -29.62 -41.11
N ALA A 59 -20.71 -28.75 -42.10
CA ALA A 59 -19.42 -28.49 -42.73
C ALA A 59 -18.51 -27.54 -41.93
N THR A 60 -18.95 -27.04 -40.77
CA THR A 60 -18.19 -26.09 -39.95
C THR A 60 -17.45 -26.75 -38.78
N GLN A 61 -17.69 -28.04 -38.52
CA GLN A 61 -17.17 -28.73 -37.33
C GLN A 61 -15.65 -28.73 -37.23
N LEU A 62 -14.90 -28.81 -38.34
CA LEU A 62 -13.44 -28.72 -38.30
C LEU A 62 -12.97 -27.32 -37.84
N LEU A 63 -13.59 -26.26 -38.36
CA LEU A 63 -13.31 -24.89 -37.96
C LEU A 63 -13.69 -24.65 -36.49
N LEU A 64 -14.86 -25.15 -36.07
CA LEU A 64 -15.31 -25.07 -34.67
C LEU A 64 -14.39 -25.87 -33.75
N ALA A 65 -13.89 -27.03 -34.17
CA ALA A 65 -12.94 -27.84 -33.43
C ALA A 65 -11.61 -27.08 -33.25
N ILE A 66 -11.05 -26.52 -34.33
CA ILE A 66 -9.82 -25.71 -34.27
C ILE A 66 -10.01 -24.49 -33.36
N ARG A 67 -11.15 -23.80 -33.46
CA ARG A 67 -11.48 -22.66 -32.58
C ARG A 67 -11.65 -23.09 -31.13
N LYS A 68 -12.38 -24.18 -30.85
CA LYS A 68 -12.55 -24.71 -29.49
C LYS A 68 -11.24 -25.15 -28.88
N ILE A 69 -10.41 -25.92 -29.60
CA ILE A 69 -9.08 -26.33 -29.15
C ILE A 69 -8.19 -25.11 -28.87
N SER A 70 -8.35 -24.03 -29.64
CA SER A 70 -7.65 -22.76 -29.40
C SER A 70 -8.26 -21.88 -28.30
N GLN A 71 -9.54 -22.04 -27.96
CA GLN A 71 -10.29 -21.18 -27.01
C GLN A 71 -10.57 -21.86 -25.66
N SER A 72 -10.46 -23.19 -25.57
CA SER A 72 -10.77 -23.99 -24.38
C SER A 72 -9.77 -23.84 -23.25
N GLY A 73 -8.66 -23.15 -23.47
CA GLY A 73 -7.79 -22.78 -22.37
C GLY A 73 -6.96 -23.91 -21.78
N GLU A 74 -6.72 -25.02 -22.51
CA GLU A 74 -5.56 -25.92 -22.25
C GLU A 74 -4.24 -25.21 -22.61
N ASP A 75 -4.15 -23.95 -22.21
CA ASP A 75 -3.18 -22.97 -22.60
C ASP A 75 -1.89 -23.24 -21.84
N LYS A 76 -1.01 -24.08 -22.39
CA LYS A 76 0.42 -24.13 -22.01
C LYS A 76 0.59 -23.97 -20.49
N HIS A 77 -0.19 -24.72 -19.72
CA HIS A 77 -0.13 -24.77 -18.27
C HIS A 77 0.43 -26.13 -17.89
N ALA A 78 1.33 -26.13 -16.93
CA ALA A 78 1.93 -27.35 -16.40
C ALA A 78 2.36 -27.12 -14.95
N ALA A 79 2.45 -28.19 -14.18
CA ALA A 79 3.04 -28.14 -12.86
C ALA A 79 4.56 -27.93 -12.96
N ASP A 80 5.11 -27.17 -12.02
CA ASP A 80 6.55 -27.12 -11.80
C ASP A 80 7.05 -28.51 -11.36
N ILE A 81 8.06 -29.01 -12.07
CA ILE A 81 8.79 -30.25 -11.76
C ILE A 81 10.23 -29.96 -11.30
N GLY A 82 10.57 -28.68 -11.16
CA GLY A 82 11.89 -28.22 -10.77
C GLY A 82 12.06 -28.04 -9.26
N ALA A 83 12.99 -27.16 -8.89
CA ALA A 83 13.34 -26.84 -7.51
C ALA A 83 13.25 -25.32 -7.26
N ALA A 84 13.45 -24.89 -6.02
CA ALA A 84 13.49 -23.46 -5.68
C ALA A 84 14.49 -22.72 -6.59
N ASN A 85 14.04 -21.62 -7.21
CA ASN A 85 14.78 -20.80 -8.17
C ASN A 85 15.16 -21.50 -9.51
N LEU A 86 14.82 -22.77 -9.70
CA LEU A 86 15.03 -23.52 -10.94
C LEU A 86 13.69 -24.14 -11.36
N TYR A 87 12.84 -23.34 -11.98
CA TYR A 87 11.49 -23.75 -12.37
C TYR A 87 11.51 -24.50 -13.71
N MET A 88 10.82 -25.63 -13.78
CA MET A 88 10.76 -26.44 -15.00
C MET A 88 9.35 -26.97 -15.20
N ALA A 89 8.86 -27.03 -16.43
CA ALA A 89 7.49 -27.49 -16.70
C ALA A 89 7.39 -28.23 -18.03
N ASN A 90 6.65 -29.34 -18.06
CA ASN A 90 6.45 -30.15 -19.27
C ASN A 90 5.08 -29.86 -19.89
N TYR A 91 5.09 -29.17 -21.03
CA TYR A 91 3.88 -28.84 -21.79
C TYR A 91 3.54 -29.90 -22.83
N VAL A 92 2.27 -29.99 -23.18
CA VAL A 92 1.75 -30.83 -24.27
C VAL A 92 0.94 -29.94 -25.22
N PRO A 93 1.25 -29.91 -26.53
CA PRO A 93 2.44 -30.51 -27.17
C PRO A 93 3.75 -29.89 -26.67
N ALA A 94 4.84 -30.67 -26.75
CA ALA A 94 6.14 -30.27 -26.22
C ALA A 94 6.71 -29.02 -26.94
N ILE A 95 7.18 -28.05 -26.16
CA ILE A 95 7.86 -26.87 -26.68
C ILE A 95 9.30 -27.25 -27.06
N SER A 96 9.60 -27.29 -28.36
CA SER A 96 10.92 -27.64 -28.88
C SER A 96 11.83 -26.44 -29.21
N ALA A 97 11.26 -25.22 -29.26
CA ALA A 97 12.00 -24.00 -29.53
C ALA A 97 11.35 -22.78 -28.86
N LEU A 98 12.18 -21.86 -28.36
CA LEU A 98 11.72 -20.59 -27.80
C LEU A 98 11.56 -19.55 -28.92
N LYS A 99 10.38 -18.93 -28.99
CA LYS A 99 10.09 -17.83 -29.92
C LYS A 99 9.76 -16.57 -29.13
N ASP A 100 10.13 -15.42 -29.67
CA ASP A 100 9.82 -14.14 -29.04
C ASP A 100 8.31 -14.00 -28.78
N GLY A 101 7.95 -13.49 -27.60
CA GLY A 101 6.55 -13.35 -27.17
C GLY A 101 5.87 -14.65 -26.71
N LEU A 102 6.58 -15.80 -26.70
CA LEU A 102 6.04 -17.06 -26.20
C LEU A 102 5.61 -16.91 -24.75
N THR A 103 4.30 -16.99 -24.50
CA THR A 103 3.73 -16.95 -23.15
C THR A 103 3.37 -18.36 -22.67
N LEU A 104 3.76 -18.70 -21.45
CA LEU A 104 3.52 -19.98 -20.79
C LEU A 104 2.99 -19.73 -19.37
N ARG A 105 2.21 -20.67 -18.85
CA ARG A 105 1.75 -20.66 -17.46
C ARG A 105 2.30 -21.87 -16.72
N PHE A 106 2.58 -21.73 -15.44
CA PHE A 106 2.91 -22.88 -14.61
C PHE A 106 2.45 -22.68 -13.17
N THR A 107 2.22 -23.76 -12.44
CA THR A 107 2.01 -23.70 -10.98
C THR A 107 3.34 -23.95 -10.30
N ALA A 108 3.88 -22.95 -9.59
CA ALA A 108 5.17 -23.06 -8.91
C ALA A 108 5.10 -24.06 -7.75
N GLY A 109 6.05 -24.99 -7.66
CA GLY A 109 6.14 -25.93 -6.53
C GLY A 109 6.80 -25.30 -5.31
N ASN A 110 7.70 -24.33 -5.56
CA ASN A 110 8.56 -23.75 -4.54
C ASN A 110 8.53 -22.21 -4.58
N ALA A 111 8.63 -21.57 -3.41
CA ALA A 111 8.86 -20.13 -3.34
C ALA A 111 10.28 -19.79 -3.82
N ASN A 112 10.45 -18.64 -4.45
CA ASN A 112 11.77 -18.18 -4.84
C ASN A 112 12.47 -17.43 -3.68
N THR A 113 13.78 -17.62 -3.57
CA THR A 113 14.64 -16.96 -2.58
C THR A 113 15.64 -15.99 -3.20
N GLY A 114 15.58 -15.79 -4.51
CA GLY A 114 16.44 -14.87 -5.25
C GLY A 114 16.26 -15.02 -6.75
N ALA A 115 17.36 -14.83 -7.49
CA ALA A 115 17.40 -14.97 -8.94
C ALA A 115 16.95 -16.37 -9.37
N SER A 116 15.98 -16.42 -10.29
CA SER A 116 15.36 -17.67 -10.72
C SER A 116 15.57 -17.91 -12.21
N THR A 117 15.35 -19.15 -12.64
CA THR A 117 15.32 -19.55 -14.06
C THR A 117 14.04 -20.32 -14.37
N PHE A 118 13.67 -20.36 -15.65
CA PHE A 118 12.54 -21.14 -16.14
C PHE A 118 12.90 -21.92 -17.42
N ALA A 119 12.46 -23.18 -17.51
CA ALA A 119 12.67 -24.05 -18.67
C ALA A 119 11.42 -24.88 -19.03
N PRO A 120 10.86 -24.74 -20.25
CA PRO A 120 9.84 -25.66 -20.74
C PRO A 120 10.46 -26.93 -21.34
N ASN A 121 9.83 -28.08 -21.12
CA ASN A 121 10.09 -29.36 -21.81
C ASN A 121 11.58 -29.79 -21.87
N GLY A 122 12.37 -29.49 -20.83
CA GLY A 122 13.78 -29.89 -20.75
C GLY A 122 14.74 -29.05 -21.61
N LEU A 123 14.30 -27.93 -22.18
CA LEU A 123 15.20 -26.96 -22.81
C LEU A 123 16.18 -26.35 -21.79
N LEU A 124 17.25 -25.72 -22.26
CA LEU A 124 18.21 -25.04 -21.38
C LEU A 124 17.50 -23.94 -20.57
N PRO A 125 17.63 -23.94 -19.22
CA PRO A 125 17.06 -22.90 -18.38
C PRO A 125 17.56 -21.52 -18.74
N LYS A 126 16.63 -20.56 -18.84
CA LYS A 126 16.94 -19.14 -19.08
C LYS A 126 16.58 -18.32 -17.85
N PRO A 127 17.25 -17.17 -17.60
CA PRO A 127 16.92 -16.29 -16.49
C PRO A 127 15.45 -15.90 -16.50
N LEU A 128 14.81 -15.93 -15.34
CA LEU A 128 13.47 -15.41 -15.11
C LEU A 128 13.61 -14.06 -14.41
N LEU A 129 13.13 -13.00 -15.05
CA LEU A 129 13.26 -11.61 -14.63
C LEU A 129 11.90 -11.06 -14.21
N SER A 130 11.91 -10.01 -13.39
CA SER A 130 10.71 -9.25 -13.05
C SER A 130 10.30 -8.32 -14.21
N LEU A 131 9.12 -7.70 -14.11
CA LEU A 131 8.70 -6.65 -15.06
C LEU A 131 9.63 -5.43 -15.07
N ALA A 132 10.44 -5.23 -14.02
CA ALA A 132 11.48 -4.21 -13.97
C ALA A 132 12.77 -4.63 -14.71
N LEU A 133 12.77 -5.80 -15.37
CA LEU A 133 13.88 -6.33 -16.16
C LEU A 133 15.14 -6.63 -15.32
N SER A 134 14.94 -6.88 -14.03
CA SER A 134 15.98 -7.32 -13.08
C SER A 134 15.76 -8.77 -12.67
N ALA A 135 16.77 -9.42 -12.10
CA ALA A 135 16.61 -10.73 -11.48
C ALA A 135 15.48 -10.71 -10.43
N LEU A 136 14.75 -11.83 -10.30
CA LEU A 136 13.69 -11.93 -9.29
C LEU A 136 14.25 -11.74 -7.87
N ARG A 137 13.43 -11.13 -7.02
CA ARG A 137 13.69 -10.92 -5.59
C ARG A 137 13.02 -12.03 -4.77
N PRO A 138 13.51 -12.34 -3.54
CA PRO A 138 12.85 -13.32 -2.68
C PRO A 138 11.35 -13.06 -2.53
N ALA A 139 10.54 -14.12 -2.57
CA ALA A 139 9.08 -14.11 -2.42
C ALA A 139 8.27 -13.40 -3.53
N GLU A 140 8.86 -13.15 -4.70
CA GLU A 140 8.11 -12.74 -5.90
C GLU A 140 7.29 -13.90 -6.50
N ILE A 141 7.71 -15.15 -6.27
CA ILE A 141 6.95 -16.37 -6.50
C ILE A 141 6.81 -17.09 -5.16
N VAL A 142 5.58 -17.48 -4.81
CA VAL A 142 5.28 -18.29 -3.63
C VAL A 142 4.99 -19.73 -4.06
N GLY A 143 5.25 -20.71 -3.19
CA GLY A 143 4.86 -22.10 -3.48
C GLY A 143 3.34 -22.18 -3.68
N GLY A 144 2.91 -22.86 -4.75
CA GLY A 144 1.52 -22.94 -5.18
C GLY A 144 1.04 -21.78 -6.07
N SER A 145 1.87 -20.76 -6.30
CA SER A 145 1.51 -19.62 -7.17
C SER A 145 1.27 -20.06 -8.62
N MET A 146 0.17 -19.59 -9.21
CA MET A 146 -0.02 -19.62 -10.66
C MET A 146 0.79 -18.50 -11.30
N CYS A 147 1.81 -18.88 -12.05
CA CYS A 147 2.73 -17.98 -12.72
C CYS A 147 2.43 -17.90 -14.22
N SER A 148 2.58 -16.71 -14.80
CA SER A 148 2.59 -16.48 -16.24
C SER A 148 3.93 -15.87 -16.63
N VAL A 149 4.61 -16.46 -17.60
CA VAL A 149 5.93 -16.05 -18.08
C VAL A 149 5.91 -15.81 -19.57
N MET A 150 6.67 -14.82 -20.04
CA MET A 150 6.82 -14.50 -21.46
C MET A 150 8.29 -14.52 -21.85
N TYR A 151 8.65 -15.22 -22.93
CA TYR A 151 10.01 -15.23 -23.44
C TYR A 151 10.31 -13.98 -24.27
N SER A 152 11.45 -13.36 -24.03
CA SER A 152 12.00 -12.27 -24.84
C SER A 152 13.29 -12.71 -25.54
N ALA A 153 13.25 -12.81 -26.86
CA ALA A 153 14.41 -13.21 -27.66
C ALA A 153 15.53 -12.16 -27.60
N ALA A 154 15.19 -10.86 -27.50
CA ALA A 154 16.17 -9.78 -27.39
C ALA A 154 17.06 -9.86 -26.13
N ARG A 155 16.56 -10.51 -25.06
CA ARG A 155 17.26 -10.65 -23.78
C ARG A 155 17.68 -12.07 -23.47
N ASP A 156 17.29 -13.03 -24.31
CA ASP A 156 17.47 -14.47 -24.06
C ASP A 156 16.99 -14.87 -22.65
N SER A 157 15.85 -14.31 -22.22
CA SER A 157 15.33 -14.39 -20.85
C SER A 157 13.80 -14.47 -20.81
N TRP A 158 13.26 -15.04 -19.75
CA TRP A 158 11.83 -15.01 -19.41
C TRP A 158 11.49 -13.79 -18.56
N LEU A 159 10.31 -13.22 -18.77
CA LEU A 159 9.72 -12.18 -17.93
C LEU A 159 8.57 -12.79 -17.13
N LEU A 160 8.57 -12.63 -15.81
CA LEU A 160 7.45 -12.96 -14.95
C LEU A 160 6.37 -11.88 -15.10
N VAL A 161 5.33 -12.19 -15.86
CA VAL A 161 4.21 -11.27 -16.15
C VAL A 161 3.21 -11.26 -15.00
N TYR A 162 3.00 -12.41 -14.36
CA TYR A 162 2.06 -12.58 -13.26
C TYR A 162 2.49 -13.74 -12.36
N ALA A 163 2.27 -13.63 -11.04
CA ALA A 163 2.37 -14.73 -10.08
C ALA A 163 1.28 -14.55 -9.01
N SER A 164 0.31 -15.46 -8.92
CA SER A 164 -0.74 -15.36 -7.91
C SER A 164 -0.15 -15.53 -6.50
N GLY A 165 -0.46 -14.63 -5.58
CA GLY A 165 0.10 -14.68 -4.21
C GLY A 165 1.58 -14.28 -4.10
N GLY A 166 2.25 -13.97 -5.22
CA GLY A 166 3.58 -13.35 -5.21
C GLY A 166 3.51 -11.96 -4.57
N ASN A 167 4.41 -11.66 -3.63
CA ASN A 167 4.49 -10.36 -2.96
C ASN A 167 5.11 -9.26 -3.86
N ALA A 168 5.19 -9.50 -5.18
CA ALA A 168 6.00 -8.77 -6.16
C ALA A 168 5.47 -7.37 -6.55
N THR A 169 4.61 -6.74 -5.75
CA THR A 169 4.29 -5.32 -5.93
C THR A 169 5.25 -4.48 -5.10
N SER A 170 6.43 -4.21 -5.66
CA SER A 170 7.39 -3.25 -5.09
C SER A 170 6.70 -1.88 -4.93
N GLY A 171 6.94 -1.20 -3.83
CA GLY A 171 6.34 0.10 -3.51
C GLY A 171 4.91 0.04 -2.97
N ARG A 172 4.30 -1.14 -2.78
CA ARG A 172 2.98 -1.20 -2.11
C ARG A 172 3.10 -0.80 -0.64
N LEU A 173 2.03 -0.21 -0.10
CA LEU A 173 1.88 -0.04 1.35
C LEU A 173 1.67 -1.41 2.01
N LEU A 174 2.55 -1.77 2.93
CA LEU A 174 2.52 -2.99 3.73
C LEU A 174 1.71 -2.82 5.00
N ASN A 175 1.92 -1.72 5.73
CA ASN A 175 1.32 -1.49 7.03
C ASN A 175 1.35 0.00 7.41
N VAL A 176 0.49 0.39 8.35
CA VAL A 176 0.52 1.70 9.02
C VAL A 176 0.59 1.48 10.53
N LYS A 177 1.67 1.93 11.16
CA LYS A 177 1.87 1.83 12.62
C LYS A 177 1.86 3.22 13.23
N THR A 178 0.88 3.48 14.09
CA THR A 178 0.71 4.76 14.79
C THR A 178 1.02 4.60 16.27
N PHE A 179 1.92 5.44 16.78
CA PHE A 179 2.31 5.51 18.18
C PHE A 179 1.75 6.79 18.80
N THR A 180 0.77 6.63 19.68
CA THR A 180 0.24 7.67 20.57
C THR A 180 0.80 7.58 21.99
N ALA A 181 1.60 6.54 22.26
CA ALA A 181 2.42 6.37 23.45
C ALA A 181 3.80 5.86 23.03
N SER A 182 4.82 6.21 23.82
CA SER A 182 6.20 5.74 23.60
C SER A 182 6.28 4.22 23.62
N GLY A 183 7.18 3.66 22.82
CA GLY A 183 7.30 2.22 22.65
C GLY A 183 8.47 1.83 21.74
N VAL A 184 8.42 0.62 21.21
CA VAL A 184 9.44 0.12 20.29
C VAL A 184 8.77 -0.20 18.96
N TYR A 185 9.33 0.34 17.88
CA TYR A 185 8.97 -0.01 16.52
C TYR A 185 9.86 -1.16 16.03
N VAL A 186 9.22 -2.23 15.55
CA VAL A 186 9.85 -3.35 14.86
C VAL A 186 9.29 -3.40 13.44
N PRO A 187 10.14 -3.38 12.38
CA PRO A 187 9.69 -3.47 11.01
C PRO A 187 8.86 -4.73 10.71
N THR A 188 7.82 -4.60 9.89
CA THR A 188 7.13 -5.79 9.35
C THR A 188 8.07 -6.52 8.38
N ALA A 189 8.04 -7.86 8.40
CA ALA A 189 8.79 -8.66 7.46
C ALA A 189 8.49 -8.24 6.01
N GLY A 190 9.54 -8.00 5.22
CA GLY A 190 9.41 -7.52 3.85
C GLY A 190 9.43 -5.99 3.69
N MET A 191 9.46 -5.20 4.77
CA MET A 191 9.64 -3.75 4.69
C MET A 191 10.97 -3.38 4.04
N LYS A 192 10.93 -2.47 3.07
CA LYS A 192 12.10 -1.89 2.39
C LYS A 192 12.25 -0.40 2.61
N ASN A 193 11.14 0.31 2.71
CA ASN A 193 11.12 1.74 2.98
C ASN A 193 10.02 2.09 3.97
N VAL A 194 10.18 3.22 4.65
CA VAL A 194 9.12 3.82 5.45
C VAL A 194 8.97 5.30 5.13
N LEU A 195 7.74 5.78 5.16
CA LEU A 195 7.44 7.20 5.36
C LEU A 195 7.09 7.39 6.84
N VAL A 196 7.88 8.18 7.56
CA VAL A 196 7.64 8.52 8.96
C VAL A 196 7.14 9.96 9.05
N LYS A 197 6.08 10.17 9.84
CA LYS A 197 5.58 11.48 10.24
C LYS A 197 5.72 11.62 11.75
N VAL A 198 6.36 12.68 12.22
CA VAL A 198 6.64 12.93 13.65
C VAL A 198 6.13 14.33 14.02
N VAL A 199 5.26 14.43 15.03
CA VAL A 199 4.80 15.71 15.60
C VAL A 199 5.17 15.76 17.08
N GLY A 200 5.81 16.83 17.54
CA GLY A 200 6.04 17.09 18.96
C GLY A 200 4.75 17.43 19.72
N GLY A 201 4.74 17.30 21.04
CA GLY A 201 3.60 17.74 21.87
C GLY A 201 3.40 19.26 21.81
N GLY A 202 2.17 19.73 21.88
CA GLY A 202 1.85 21.16 21.96
C GLY A 202 2.00 21.69 23.38
N GLY A 203 2.35 22.97 23.53
CA GLY A 203 2.46 23.64 24.82
C GLY A 203 1.11 23.96 25.46
N GLY A 204 1.07 24.01 26.79
CA GLY A 204 -0.08 24.49 27.53
C GLY A 204 -0.14 26.01 27.60
N SER A 205 -1.32 26.56 27.84
CA SER A 205 -1.49 27.98 28.14
C SER A 205 -1.37 28.26 29.64
N ALA A 206 -0.94 29.48 29.99
CA ALA A 206 -0.90 29.97 31.36
C ALA A 206 -2.30 30.07 31.99
N GLY A 207 -2.37 29.90 33.30
CA GLY A 207 -3.54 30.31 34.08
C GLY A 207 -3.54 31.80 34.37
N VAL A 208 -4.65 32.32 34.88
CA VAL A 208 -4.80 33.73 35.28
C VAL A 208 -5.11 33.82 36.77
N SER A 209 -4.60 34.86 37.41
CA SER A 209 -4.84 35.15 38.82
C SER A 209 -6.30 35.52 39.10
N PRO A 210 -6.78 35.41 40.35
CA PRO A 210 -8.05 36.01 40.75
C PRO A 210 -8.05 37.52 40.47
N ALA A 211 -9.11 38.01 39.85
CA ALA A 211 -9.24 39.42 39.48
C ALA A 211 -10.16 40.14 40.48
N THR A 212 -9.68 41.25 41.06
CA THR A 212 -10.49 42.15 41.88
C THR A 212 -11.43 43.00 41.03
N SER A 213 -12.16 43.94 41.65
CA SER A 213 -13.07 44.86 40.95
C SER A 213 -12.36 45.80 39.97
N THR A 214 -11.05 45.95 40.09
CA THR A 214 -10.23 46.83 39.27
C THR A 214 -9.18 46.08 38.45
N GLN A 215 -9.39 44.79 38.17
CA GLN A 215 -8.39 43.99 37.47
C GLN A 215 -8.99 43.11 36.38
N TYR A 216 -8.17 42.84 35.38
CA TYR A 216 -8.43 41.89 34.31
C TYR A 216 -7.26 40.92 34.22
N GLY A 217 -7.57 39.65 34.02
CA GLY A 217 -6.57 38.62 33.73
C GLY A 217 -6.72 38.16 32.29
N VAL A 218 -5.63 37.93 31.59
CA VAL A 218 -5.65 37.33 30.24
C VAL A 218 -4.35 36.56 30.03
N SER A 219 -4.39 35.56 29.17
CA SER A 219 -3.22 34.74 28.82
C SER A 219 -3.19 34.48 27.31
N GLY A 220 -1.98 34.29 26.79
CA GLY A 220 -1.77 33.78 25.43
C GLY A 220 -2.03 32.27 25.35
N GLY A 221 -2.22 31.76 24.15
CA GLY A 221 -2.31 30.32 23.90
C GLY A 221 -0.92 29.65 23.91
N GLY A 222 -0.88 28.33 24.06
CA GLY A 222 0.35 27.54 23.90
C GLY A 222 0.77 27.40 22.42
N ALA A 223 2.06 27.18 22.18
CA ALA A 223 2.59 26.89 20.85
C ALA A 223 2.28 25.45 20.40
N SER A 224 2.32 25.20 19.10
CA SER A 224 2.29 23.83 18.58
C SER A 224 3.69 23.20 18.58
N GLY A 225 3.71 21.87 18.61
CA GLY A 225 4.93 21.09 18.39
C GLY A 225 5.41 21.18 16.95
N SER A 226 6.70 20.97 16.77
CA SER A 226 7.37 20.90 15.48
C SER A 226 6.95 19.65 14.71
N TYR A 227 7.27 19.61 13.41
CA TYR A 227 6.88 18.53 12.52
C TYR A 227 8.00 18.10 11.58
N ALA A 228 8.15 16.79 11.39
CA ALA A 228 9.05 16.21 10.41
C ALA A 228 8.39 15.08 9.60
N GLU A 229 8.76 15.01 8.33
CA GLU A 229 8.51 13.86 7.45
C GLU A 229 9.82 13.32 6.88
N ALA A 230 10.01 12.00 6.93
CA ALA A 230 11.18 11.34 6.38
C ALA A 230 10.83 10.08 5.59
N TRP A 231 11.49 9.89 4.45
CA TRP A 231 11.54 8.63 3.72
C TRP A 231 12.86 7.92 4.02
N LEU A 232 12.80 6.77 4.69
CA LEU A 232 13.97 6.04 5.18
C LEU A 232 13.98 4.60 4.65
N ASP A 233 15.15 4.08 4.31
CA ASP A 233 15.32 2.70 3.87
C ASP A 233 15.51 1.73 5.05
N ALA A 234 15.29 0.44 4.78
CA ALA A 234 15.43 -0.62 5.79
C ALA A 234 16.85 -0.70 6.39
N LYS A 235 17.88 -0.30 5.63
CA LYS A 235 19.27 -0.31 6.11
C LYS A 235 19.47 0.75 7.21
N THR A 236 18.91 1.95 7.01
CA THR A 236 18.98 3.07 7.95
C THR A 236 18.18 2.78 9.22
N ILE A 237 17.04 2.13 9.07
CA ILE A 237 16.15 1.78 10.19
C ILE A 237 16.72 0.64 11.05
N GLY A 238 17.40 -0.33 10.43
CA GLY A 238 17.91 -1.50 11.15
C GLY A 238 16.79 -2.39 11.69
N ILE A 239 17.08 -3.09 12.79
CA ILE A 239 16.19 -4.12 13.36
C ILE A 239 15.00 -3.56 14.14
N SER A 240 15.16 -2.38 14.74
CA SER A 240 14.14 -1.74 15.58
C SER A 240 14.52 -0.30 15.88
N GLN A 241 13.53 0.54 16.17
CA GLN A 241 13.74 1.91 16.63
C GLN A 241 12.93 2.18 17.89
N VAL A 242 13.51 2.90 18.85
CA VAL A 242 12.78 3.40 20.02
C VAL A 242 11.90 4.56 19.57
N ILE A 243 10.62 4.49 19.88
CA ILE A 243 9.67 5.55 19.60
C ILE A 243 9.44 6.35 20.88
N THR A 244 9.70 7.65 20.82
CA THR A 244 9.30 8.58 21.88
C THR A 244 8.11 9.38 21.38
N VAL A 245 7.02 9.39 22.14
CA VAL A 245 5.88 10.27 21.90
C VAL A 245 5.92 11.38 22.94
N GLY A 246 6.04 12.61 22.47
CA GLY A 246 6.06 13.79 23.32
C GLY A 246 4.72 13.96 24.05
N ILE A 247 4.78 14.08 25.37
CA ILE A 247 3.58 14.40 26.17
C ILE A 247 3.03 15.78 25.81
N SER A 248 1.75 16.01 26.07
CA SER A 248 1.19 17.35 25.99
C SER A 248 1.79 18.26 27.07
N GLY A 249 1.90 19.54 26.75
CA GLY A 249 2.16 20.59 27.72
C GLY A 249 0.97 20.73 28.67
N ALA A 250 1.22 20.59 29.97
CA ALA A 250 0.22 20.76 31.01
C ALA A 250 -0.32 22.20 31.04
N ALA A 251 -1.60 22.33 31.40
CA ALA A 251 -2.21 23.63 31.68
C ALA A 251 -1.47 24.35 32.81
N GLY A 252 -1.29 25.66 32.67
CA GLY A 252 -0.81 26.48 33.77
C GLY A 252 -1.83 26.46 34.92
N ALA A 253 -1.34 26.21 36.13
CA ALA A 253 -2.15 26.41 37.33
C ALA A 253 -2.57 27.88 37.45
N ILE A 254 -3.44 28.19 38.42
CA ILE A 254 -3.80 29.58 38.73
C ILE A 254 -2.54 30.39 38.98
N ALA A 255 -2.42 31.53 38.31
CA ALA A 255 -1.26 32.43 38.38
C ALA A 255 0.08 31.76 38.00
N SER A 256 0.08 30.82 37.07
CA SER A 256 1.28 30.08 36.66
C SER A 256 1.33 29.85 35.15
N SER A 257 2.55 29.82 34.62
CA SER A 257 2.83 29.49 33.21
C SER A 257 2.35 28.09 32.87
N GLY A 258 2.02 27.85 31.60
CA GLY A 258 1.84 26.48 31.12
C GLY A 258 3.16 25.70 31.10
N ALA A 259 3.08 24.40 30.84
CA ALA A 259 4.26 23.59 30.57
C ALA A 259 4.45 23.39 29.06
N SER A 260 5.71 23.35 28.61
CA SER A 260 6.05 23.04 27.22
C SER A 260 5.67 21.60 26.87
N GLY A 261 5.35 21.35 25.61
CA GLY A 261 5.13 20.00 25.10
C GLY A 261 6.42 19.19 25.01
N GLY A 262 6.29 17.86 25.07
CA GLY A 262 7.41 16.94 24.93
C GLY A 262 7.86 16.76 23.48
N THR A 263 9.10 16.32 23.29
CA THR A 263 9.64 15.96 21.97
C THR A 263 9.15 14.57 21.55
N SER A 264 8.75 14.40 20.29
CA SER A 264 8.50 13.09 19.69
C SER A 264 9.66 12.69 18.78
N SER A 265 9.96 11.40 18.68
CA SER A 265 11.03 10.91 17.81
C SER A 265 10.86 9.47 17.32
N PHE A 266 11.42 9.22 16.13
CA PHE A 266 11.68 7.90 15.58
C PHE A 266 13.17 7.58 15.78
N GLY A 267 13.50 7.01 16.92
CA GLY A 267 14.88 6.81 17.37
C GLY A 267 15.66 8.12 17.40
N SER A 268 16.90 8.07 16.94
CA SER A 268 17.73 9.24 16.62
C SER A 268 17.57 9.71 15.17
N LEU A 269 16.76 9.03 14.36
CA LEU A 269 16.67 9.24 12.92
C LEU A 269 15.82 10.46 12.57
N VAL A 270 14.73 10.69 13.31
CA VAL A 270 13.82 11.83 13.11
C VAL A 270 13.35 12.33 14.47
N SER A 271 13.41 13.64 14.72
CA SER A 271 13.00 14.25 15.97
C SER A 271 12.23 15.54 15.76
N ALA A 272 11.08 15.68 16.43
CA ALA A 272 10.23 16.86 16.38
C ALA A 272 10.05 17.42 17.80
N PRO A 273 10.70 18.56 18.13
CA PRO A 273 10.57 19.22 19.42
C PRO A 273 9.13 19.64 19.75
N GLY A 274 8.78 19.65 21.04
CA GLY A 274 7.49 20.17 21.49
C GLY A 274 7.40 21.70 21.48
N GLY A 275 6.17 22.21 21.48
CA GLY A 275 5.88 23.65 21.51
C GLY A 275 6.07 24.24 22.91
N GLY A 276 6.52 25.49 22.99
CA GLY A 276 6.61 26.22 24.25
C GLY A 276 5.23 26.57 24.83
N ALA A 277 5.17 26.72 26.15
CA ALA A 277 4.00 27.24 26.84
C ALA A 277 3.91 28.76 26.80
N SER A 278 2.71 29.30 26.96
CA SER A 278 2.58 30.74 27.26
C SER A 278 3.01 31.03 28.70
N PRO A 279 3.73 32.15 28.93
CA PRO A 279 4.11 32.57 30.28
C PRO A 279 2.91 33.13 31.02
N TRP A 280 2.92 32.98 32.35
CA TRP A 280 2.07 33.81 33.20
C TRP A 280 2.63 35.23 33.27
N ILE A 281 1.72 36.19 33.14
CA ILE A 281 1.99 37.62 33.25
C ILE A 281 0.92 38.21 34.18
N ASP A 282 1.29 39.25 34.92
CA ASP A 282 0.45 39.87 35.94
C ASP A 282 -0.84 40.51 35.37
N LEU A 283 -1.75 40.91 36.25
CA LEU A 283 -3.07 41.46 35.92
C LEU A 283 -2.98 42.87 35.29
N VAL A 284 -3.95 43.23 34.45
CA VAL A 284 -4.13 44.60 33.92
C VAL A 284 -5.06 45.39 34.82
N SER A 285 -4.70 46.64 35.14
CA SER A 285 -5.57 47.62 35.81
C SER A 285 -6.69 48.16 34.88
N PRO A 286 -7.75 48.81 35.39
CA PRO A 286 -8.84 49.30 34.55
C PRO A 286 -8.34 50.44 33.67
N GLY A 287 -8.77 50.46 32.40
CA GLY A 287 -8.26 51.43 31.42
C GLY A 287 -6.81 51.16 30.96
N GLY A 288 -6.16 50.13 31.49
CA GLY A 288 -4.82 49.71 31.07
C GLY A 288 -4.85 48.87 29.79
N ASN A 289 -3.68 48.74 29.16
CA ASN A 289 -3.45 47.88 27.99
C ASN A 289 -2.44 46.80 28.37
N GLY A 290 -2.63 45.59 27.85
CA GLY A 290 -1.71 44.48 28.09
C GLY A 290 -1.63 43.53 26.90
N LEU A 291 -0.41 43.14 26.55
CA LEU A 291 -0.11 42.12 25.55
C LEU A 291 0.56 40.93 26.22
N TYR A 292 -0.08 39.77 26.10
CA TYR A 292 0.29 38.55 26.79
C TYR A 292 0.76 37.55 25.76
N PHE A 293 2.07 37.44 25.60
CA PHE A 293 2.67 36.60 24.56
C PHE A 293 2.17 35.16 24.68
N GLY A 294 1.89 34.54 23.52
CA GLY A 294 1.65 33.11 23.47
C GLY A 294 2.94 32.32 23.65
N GLY A 295 2.80 30.99 23.66
CA GLY A 295 3.96 30.11 23.66
C GLY A 295 4.82 30.32 22.42
N THR A 296 6.13 30.24 22.61
CA THR A 296 7.10 30.26 21.51
C THR A 296 7.15 28.90 20.82
N PRO A 297 7.31 28.84 19.49
CA PRO A 297 7.58 27.58 18.79
C PRO A 297 8.75 26.81 19.39
N GLY A 298 8.69 25.48 19.32
CA GLY A 298 9.87 24.65 19.54
C GLY A 298 10.93 24.87 18.45
N ALA A 299 12.12 24.32 18.65
CA ALA A 299 13.15 24.32 17.61
C ALA A 299 12.66 23.56 16.35
N VAL A 300 13.23 23.89 15.19
CA VAL A 300 12.94 23.20 13.93
C VAL A 300 13.22 21.70 14.10
N ALA A 301 12.32 20.86 13.57
CA ALA A 301 12.51 19.43 13.59
C ALA A 301 13.80 19.01 12.84
N SER A 302 14.28 17.79 13.09
CA SER A 302 15.51 17.26 12.50
C SER A 302 15.31 15.85 11.94
N GLY A 303 16.15 15.47 10.99
CA GLY A 303 16.14 14.12 10.40
C GLY A 303 15.09 13.89 9.31
N GLY A 304 14.17 14.83 9.10
CA GLY A 304 13.29 14.83 7.93
C GLY A 304 14.06 15.11 6.64
N ASN A 305 13.95 14.24 5.63
CA ASN A 305 14.45 14.49 4.28
C ASN A 305 13.34 14.94 3.31
N ILE A 306 12.08 14.98 3.76
CA ILE A 306 10.94 15.52 3.02
C ILE A 306 10.52 16.87 3.60
N VAL A 307 10.28 16.92 4.92
CA VAL A 307 9.92 18.16 5.63
C VAL A 307 10.62 18.20 6.99
N ASN A 308 11.14 19.37 7.35
CA ASN A 308 11.40 19.77 8.73
C ASN A 308 10.81 21.16 8.94
N CYS A 309 9.90 21.32 9.89
CA CYS A 309 9.42 22.65 10.27
C CYS A 309 9.32 22.78 11.79
N ALA A 310 9.54 24.00 12.27
CA ALA A 310 9.16 24.37 13.63
C ALA A 310 7.63 24.41 13.75
N GLY A 311 7.14 24.28 14.98
CA GLY A 311 5.75 24.59 15.30
C GLY A 311 5.42 26.06 15.05
N THR A 312 4.18 26.44 15.35
CA THR A 312 3.73 27.84 15.29
C THR A 312 3.51 28.40 16.69
N SER A 313 3.66 29.72 16.84
CA SER A 313 3.49 30.39 18.13
C SER A 313 2.02 30.43 18.51
N GLY A 314 1.72 30.26 19.79
CA GLY A 314 0.38 30.55 20.29
C GLY A 314 0.01 32.02 20.05
N ALA A 315 -1.25 32.31 19.78
CA ALA A 315 -1.70 33.68 19.63
C ALA A 315 -1.61 34.42 20.98
N PRO A 316 -1.29 35.73 20.97
CA PRO A 316 -1.24 36.51 22.19
C PRO A 316 -2.63 36.71 22.78
N GLY A 317 -2.69 36.83 24.11
CA GLY A 317 -3.83 37.41 24.80
C GLY A 317 -3.72 38.93 24.81
N ILE A 318 -4.85 39.63 24.68
CA ILE A 318 -4.89 41.08 24.55
C ILE A 318 -5.91 41.66 25.53
N SER A 319 -5.52 42.72 26.23
CA SER A 319 -6.45 43.61 26.92
C SER A 319 -6.26 45.04 26.44
N VAL A 320 -7.36 45.72 26.09
CA VAL A 320 -7.34 47.12 25.68
C VAL A 320 -8.42 47.87 26.44
N ALA A 321 -8.02 48.70 27.40
CA ALA A 321 -8.91 49.51 28.23
C ALA A 321 -10.04 48.73 28.93
N GLY A 322 -9.82 47.46 29.29
CA GLY A 322 -10.77 46.61 30.01
C GLY A 322 -11.20 45.34 29.25
N PRO A 323 -11.78 45.42 28.04
CA PRO A 323 -12.05 44.24 27.21
C PRO A 323 -10.85 43.30 27.09
N THR A 324 -11.09 41.99 27.23
CA THR A 324 -10.04 40.96 27.12
C THR A 324 -10.36 39.96 26.01
N LEU A 325 -9.35 39.62 25.21
CA LEU A 325 -9.37 38.53 24.25
C LEU A 325 -8.25 37.55 24.63
N ALA A 326 -8.64 36.33 25.04
CA ALA A 326 -7.66 35.28 25.31
C ALA A 326 -7.04 34.77 24.00
N GLY A 327 -5.76 34.40 24.05
CA GLY A 327 -5.04 33.90 22.88
C GLY A 327 -5.46 32.49 22.48
N HIS A 328 -5.64 32.24 21.19
CA HIS A 328 -5.80 30.88 20.66
C HIS A 328 -4.50 30.08 20.76
N GLY A 329 -4.62 28.79 21.07
CA GLY A 329 -3.52 27.85 20.92
C GLY A 329 -3.13 27.70 19.44
N ALA A 330 -1.86 27.40 19.19
CA ALA A 330 -1.37 27.19 17.83
C ALA A 330 -1.80 25.83 17.26
N SER A 331 -2.11 25.80 15.96
CA SER A 331 -2.36 24.55 15.24
C SER A 331 -1.05 23.89 14.78
N SER A 332 -1.06 22.57 14.67
CA SER A 332 -0.02 21.77 14.04
C SER A 332 -0.54 21.22 12.70
N PRO A 333 0.30 20.59 11.86
CA PRO A 333 -0.17 19.91 10.66
C PRO A 333 -1.22 18.81 10.90
N LEU A 334 -1.29 18.25 12.12
CA LEU A 334 -2.20 17.15 12.49
C LEU A 334 -3.13 17.49 13.67
N GLY A 335 -3.27 18.77 14.02
CA GLY A 335 -4.08 19.19 15.16
C GLY A 335 -4.49 20.64 15.13
N ALA A 336 -5.65 20.95 15.71
CA ALA A 336 -6.17 22.29 15.81
C ALA A 336 -5.96 22.84 17.22
N GLY A 337 -5.42 24.06 17.30
CA GLY A 337 -5.19 24.75 18.57
C GLY A 337 -6.48 25.05 19.33
N GLY A 338 -6.39 25.02 20.65
CA GLY A 338 -7.53 25.34 21.52
C GLY A 338 -7.99 26.79 21.34
N THR A 339 -9.29 27.02 21.37
CA THR A 339 -9.85 28.38 21.26
C THR A 339 -9.57 29.20 22.52
N GLY A 340 -9.07 30.44 22.37
CA GLY A 340 -8.97 31.36 23.49
C GLY A 340 -10.36 31.65 24.05
N ASN A 341 -10.53 31.54 25.36
CA ASN A 341 -11.83 31.76 26.01
C ASN A 341 -11.79 33.01 26.91
N SER A 342 -12.54 34.03 26.49
CA SER A 342 -12.85 35.21 27.31
C SER A 342 -14.18 35.06 28.05
N PHE A 343 -14.30 35.68 29.24
CA PHE A 343 -15.52 35.75 30.05
C PHE A 343 -15.95 34.47 30.79
N GLY A 344 -15.01 33.71 31.35
CA GLY A 344 -15.33 32.64 32.31
C GLY A 344 -15.88 31.33 31.72
N GLY A 345 -15.85 31.14 30.39
CA GLY A 345 -16.24 29.87 29.76
C GLY A 345 -15.27 28.71 30.01
N PRO A 346 -15.55 27.49 29.53
CA PRO A 346 -14.65 26.35 29.74
C PRO A 346 -13.30 26.56 29.04
N THR A 347 -12.24 26.01 29.63
CA THR A 347 -10.91 25.92 29.00
C THR A 347 -10.99 25.10 27.71
N SER A 348 -10.24 25.50 26.69
CA SER A 348 -10.24 24.84 25.38
C SER A 348 -8.88 24.21 25.13
N VAL A 349 -8.83 22.88 25.21
CA VAL A 349 -7.61 22.11 24.96
C VAL A 349 -7.30 22.01 23.47
N GLY A 350 -6.03 21.79 23.12
CA GLY A 350 -5.66 21.42 21.76
C GLY A 350 -6.32 20.10 21.34
N THR A 351 -6.66 19.96 20.06
CA THR A 351 -7.25 18.74 19.50
C THR A 351 -6.36 18.14 18.41
N GLY A 352 -6.51 16.84 18.12
CA GLY A 352 -5.59 16.12 17.25
C GLY A 352 -4.22 15.93 17.94
N TYR A 353 -3.13 16.17 17.22
CA TYR A 353 -1.77 15.99 17.74
C TYR A 353 -0.95 17.27 17.70
N GLY A 354 -0.14 17.51 18.72
CA GLY A 354 0.84 18.59 18.77
C GLY A 354 0.28 20.01 18.77
N ALA A 355 -1.03 20.21 18.88
CA ALA A 355 -1.65 21.51 18.95
C ALA A 355 -1.51 22.16 20.34
N GLY A 356 -1.40 23.48 20.40
CA GLY A 356 -1.31 24.23 21.65
C GLY A 356 -2.65 24.42 22.36
N GLY A 357 -2.62 24.60 23.68
CA GLY A 357 -3.81 24.90 24.49
C GLY A 357 -4.30 26.35 24.33
N GLY A 358 -5.61 26.56 24.35
CA GLY A 358 -6.22 27.91 24.31
C GLY A 358 -6.00 28.67 25.61
N GLY A 359 -5.71 29.96 25.53
CA GLY A 359 -5.63 30.85 26.68
C GLY A 359 -6.98 31.08 27.35
N VAL A 360 -6.93 31.65 28.55
CA VAL A 360 -8.07 32.06 29.36
C VAL A 360 -8.00 33.55 29.72
N ALA A 361 -9.15 34.18 29.89
CA ALA A 361 -9.26 35.53 30.43
C ALA A 361 -10.34 35.68 31.51
N ASN A 362 -10.07 36.56 32.47
CA ASN A 362 -10.92 36.92 33.59
C ASN A 362 -11.38 38.37 33.48
N ALA A 363 -12.69 38.56 33.65
CA ALA A 363 -13.28 39.85 33.92
C ALA A 363 -13.08 40.24 35.41
N PRO A 364 -13.41 41.47 35.82
CA PRO A 364 -13.33 41.88 37.21
C PRO A 364 -14.23 41.02 38.11
N ASN A 365 -13.82 40.83 39.36
CA ASN A 365 -14.51 40.01 40.36
C ASN A 365 -14.67 38.53 39.97
N GLN A 366 -13.72 37.97 39.20
CA GLN A 366 -13.71 36.55 38.83
C GLN A 366 -12.62 35.78 39.59
N PRO A 367 -12.88 34.52 40.00
CA PRO A 367 -11.87 33.69 40.62
C PRO A 367 -10.75 33.35 39.63
N GLY A 368 -9.57 33.00 40.14
CA GLY A 368 -8.46 32.55 39.30
C GLY A 368 -8.84 31.30 38.50
N ARG A 369 -8.28 31.16 37.30
CA ARG A 369 -8.55 30.04 36.39
C ARG A 369 -7.27 29.41 35.91
N SER A 370 -7.24 28.08 35.83
CA SER A 370 -6.18 27.39 35.11
C SER A 370 -6.26 27.67 33.61
N GLY A 371 -5.13 27.53 32.93
CA GLY A 371 -5.09 27.51 31.48
C GLY A 371 -5.64 26.20 30.91
N SER A 372 -5.25 25.92 29.68
CA SER A 372 -5.63 24.72 28.92
C SER A 372 -4.38 23.93 28.54
N ALA A 373 -4.46 22.60 28.59
CA ALA A 373 -3.39 21.74 28.11
C ALA A 373 -3.28 21.77 26.58
N GLY A 374 -2.07 21.53 26.07
CA GLY A 374 -1.86 21.20 24.66
C GLY A 374 -2.31 19.77 24.33
N ALA A 375 -2.14 19.39 23.06
CA ALA A 375 -2.34 18.04 22.58
C ALA A 375 -1.01 17.25 22.58
N PRO A 376 -1.04 15.92 22.82
CA PRO A 376 0.17 15.10 22.78
C PRO A 376 0.73 15.01 21.36
N GLY A 377 2.01 14.65 21.24
CA GLY A 377 2.64 14.35 19.97
C GLY A 377 2.18 13.02 19.37
N VAL A 378 2.73 12.67 18.21
CA VAL A 378 2.48 11.38 17.55
C VAL A 378 3.64 10.98 16.64
N VAL A 379 3.82 9.67 16.45
CA VAL A 379 4.68 9.11 15.41
C VAL A 379 3.87 8.15 14.55
N ILE A 380 3.79 8.40 13.24
CA ILE A 380 3.04 7.58 12.27
C ILE A 380 4.02 7.04 11.24
N ILE A 381 4.03 5.73 11.04
CA ILE A 381 4.97 5.03 10.16
C ILE A 381 4.18 4.24 9.11
N TYR A 382 4.37 4.60 7.85
CA TYR A 382 3.84 3.87 6.69
C TYR A 382 4.96 2.99 6.15
N GLU A 383 4.78 1.67 6.15
CA GLU A 383 5.79 0.71 5.68
C GLU A 383 5.52 0.31 4.23
N TYR A 384 6.56 0.22 3.42
CA TYR A 384 6.46 -0.12 1.99
C TYR A 384 7.38 -1.30 1.62
N ALA A 385 6.94 -2.11 0.65
CA ALA A 385 7.67 -3.26 0.10
C ALA A 385 8.70 -2.89 -0.96
#